data_AF-A0A8H6RSW0-F1
#
_entry.id   AF-A0A8H6RSW0-F1
#
_cell.length_a   1.000
_cell.length_b   1.000
_cell.length_c   1.000
_cell.angle_alpha   90.00
_cell.angle_beta   90.00
_cell.angle_gamma   90.00
#
_symmetry.space_group_name_H-M   'P 1'
#
loop_
_entity.id
_entity.type
_entity.pdbx_description
1 polymer ?
#
loop_
_entity_poly.entity_id
_entity_poly.type
_entity_poly.pdbx_seq_one_letter_code
_entity_poly.pdbx_strand_id
1 'polypeptide(L)'
;MSVAYRSNVAAAATHVSSADYSDTVDDGKPNPFDSLPLEMCQEVASHIESDDDLDSMLYTCKSLQVALADPHFWRKRFLQKFDSPRPDSNVKENNDFKTEYKRRQNVLKYGARGPFLTGNKSREKFCLQVLREIILGMCLAGACRTWSHAEWSPQTLLTLDQLVTIGLSKQPMSGMSARYVLMPFVKNHDLVLNLLHPLSVAPTSQRVGGRFQEKTNPLLQTLQLMATPNFLDLDRRRYGGDSQVWGFPESQQMAYATATERPIFKGCNGLDVDIEWCLHQINFWKYHMLREEECTLYEAYTELDVAERPHFWSSELTNNGNATIGKSWKGAYGFLTREDDLETVRAGNNRDTQVNDEFNSDEFRGDFQDLELTLTDPTEQEFNPLFESILHSLEPPVQKARTRAQRRCASPPPTHLPSRSFRFGGKGEDAEEEFKADGWLNPLPSQNGIPGWQRMTMMKYYEQNDGTVDTTSLWAYEGVCLPGGQIIVGRWWSPLSVANGEDMYCGPFLLWCTDNHEVPALS
;
A
#
# COMPACT_ATOMS: atom_id res chain seq x y z
N MET A 1 9.32 -17.04 -27.88
CA MET A 1 10.06 -16.03 -28.67
C MET A 1 11.53 -15.98 -28.25
N SER A 2 12.27 -17.08 -28.40
CA SER A 2 13.60 -17.28 -27.78
C SER A 2 14.78 -16.93 -28.70
N VAL A 3 14.54 -16.53 -29.95
CA VAL A 3 15.60 -16.33 -30.96
C VAL A 3 15.76 -14.86 -31.35
N ALA A 4 14.67 -14.07 -31.34
CA ALA A 4 14.72 -12.65 -31.68
C ALA A 4 15.40 -11.74 -30.63
N TYR A 5 15.60 -12.24 -29.40
CA TYR A 5 16.26 -11.47 -28.33
C TYR A 5 17.79 -11.48 -28.44
N ARG A 6 18.37 -12.45 -29.15
CA ARG A 6 19.83 -12.51 -29.37
C ARG A 6 20.32 -11.59 -30.49
N SER A 7 19.47 -11.22 -31.46
CA SER A 7 19.92 -10.36 -32.59
C SER A 7 19.94 -8.87 -32.26
N ASN A 8 19.08 -8.39 -31.35
CA ASN A 8 18.96 -6.96 -31.08
C ASN A 8 20.02 -6.42 -30.09
N VAL A 9 20.68 -7.30 -29.32
CA VAL A 9 21.84 -6.92 -28.48
C VAL A 9 23.12 -6.85 -29.33
N ALA A 10 23.20 -7.58 -30.43
CA ALA A 10 24.33 -7.53 -31.35
C ALA A 10 24.34 -6.27 -32.23
N ALA A 11 23.16 -5.74 -32.60
CA ALA A 11 23.05 -4.58 -33.50
C ALA A 11 23.29 -3.22 -32.82
N ALA A 12 23.08 -3.13 -31.49
CA ALA A 12 23.35 -1.89 -30.74
C ALA A 12 24.82 -1.72 -30.33
N ALA A 13 25.65 -2.76 -30.52
CA ALA A 13 27.09 -2.73 -30.23
C ALA A 13 27.95 -2.21 -31.41
N THR A 14 27.34 -1.93 -32.57
CA THR A 14 28.07 -1.61 -33.81
C THR A 14 28.14 -0.12 -34.18
N HIS A 15 27.70 0.80 -33.30
CA HIS A 15 27.80 2.25 -33.56
C HIS A 15 28.32 3.03 -32.34
N VAL A 16 29.44 2.59 -31.78
CA VAL A 16 30.34 3.50 -31.06
C VAL A 16 31.53 3.74 -31.98
N SER A 17 31.54 4.94 -32.55
CA SER A 17 32.61 5.50 -33.35
C SER A 17 33.95 5.30 -32.66
N SER A 18 34.93 4.84 -33.43
CA SER A 18 36.36 4.81 -33.13
C SER A 18 36.80 6.16 -32.56
N ALA A 19 36.89 6.24 -31.24
CA ALA A 19 37.78 7.17 -30.58
C ALA A 19 39.08 6.41 -30.36
N ASP A 20 40.17 6.90 -30.97
CA ASP A 20 41.52 6.42 -30.77
C ASP A 20 41.84 6.37 -29.28
N TYR A 21 41.76 5.16 -28.70
CA TYR A 21 42.32 4.87 -27.39
C TYR A 21 43.81 4.60 -27.62
N SER A 22 44.58 5.68 -27.73
CA SER A 22 46.03 5.64 -27.81
C SER A 22 46.59 4.91 -26.60
N ASP A 23 47.35 3.83 -26.86
CA ASP A 23 48.44 3.27 -26.06
C ASP A 23 48.53 3.77 -24.60
N THR A 24 47.85 3.08 -23.69
CA THR A 24 48.37 2.99 -22.33
C THR A 24 49.51 1.97 -22.35
N VAL A 25 50.73 2.46 -22.17
CA VAL A 25 51.93 1.67 -21.94
C VAL A 25 51.61 0.57 -20.91
N ASP A 26 51.65 -0.69 -21.34
CA ASP A 26 51.62 -1.84 -20.43
C ASP A 26 52.93 -1.81 -19.64
N ASP A 27 52.90 -1.15 -18.48
CA ASP A 27 54.03 -0.92 -17.57
C ASP A 27 54.59 -2.24 -16.99
N GLY A 28 54.08 -3.41 -17.40
CA GLY A 28 54.47 -4.75 -16.92
C GLY A 28 54.18 -4.98 -15.44
N LYS A 29 53.52 -4.03 -14.77
CA LYS A 29 53.13 -4.13 -13.37
C LYS A 29 51.84 -4.94 -13.27
N PRO A 30 51.78 -5.96 -12.39
CA PRO A 30 50.57 -6.73 -12.20
C PRO A 30 49.43 -5.82 -11.77
N ASN A 31 48.21 -6.12 -12.24
CA ASN A 31 47.04 -5.36 -11.86
C ASN A 31 46.91 -5.38 -10.32
N PRO A 32 46.79 -4.22 -9.65
CA PRO A 32 46.67 -4.17 -8.19
C PRO A 32 45.53 -5.03 -7.63
N PHE A 33 44.45 -5.25 -8.39
CA PHE A 33 43.35 -6.11 -7.97
C PHE A 33 43.68 -7.60 -8.00
N ASP A 34 44.71 -8.03 -8.74
CA ASP A 34 45.13 -9.43 -8.79
C ASP A 34 45.88 -9.86 -7.52
N SER A 35 46.37 -8.90 -6.73
CA SER A 35 47.04 -9.16 -5.45
C SER A 35 46.14 -8.98 -4.22
N LEU A 36 44.92 -8.47 -4.43
CA LEU A 36 43.96 -8.27 -3.35
C LEU A 36 43.16 -9.56 -3.07
N PRO A 37 42.86 -9.86 -1.79
CA PRO A 37 41.89 -10.88 -1.43
C PRO A 37 40.50 -10.61 -2.04
N LEU A 38 39.74 -11.68 -2.26
CA LEU A 38 38.39 -11.62 -2.83
C LEU A 38 37.49 -10.63 -2.06
N GLU A 39 37.56 -10.69 -0.74
CA GLU A 39 36.75 -9.90 0.19
C GLU A 39 37.06 -8.40 0.07
N MET A 40 38.31 -8.03 -0.18
CA MET A 40 38.72 -6.64 -0.38
C MET A 40 38.21 -6.08 -1.70
N CYS A 41 38.26 -6.89 -2.76
CA CYS A 41 37.66 -6.54 -4.05
C CYS A 41 36.14 -6.34 -3.93
N GLN A 42 35.46 -7.20 -3.17
CA GLN A 42 34.02 -7.09 -2.89
C GLN A 42 33.69 -5.85 -2.04
N GLU A 43 34.53 -5.51 -1.06
CA GLU A 43 34.31 -4.33 -0.22
C GLU A 43 34.45 -3.04 -1.03
N VAL A 44 35.50 -2.91 -1.84
CA VAL A 44 35.68 -1.78 -2.76
C VAL A 44 34.47 -1.65 -3.69
N ALA A 45 34.00 -2.76 -4.26
CA ALA A 45 32.82 -2.77 -5.11
C ALA A 45 31.53 -2.35 -4.40
N SER A 46 31.42 -2.64 -3.11
CA SER A 46 30.22 -2.35 -2.32
C SER A 46 29.96 -0.85 -2.16
N HIS A 47 31.00 -0.03 -2.26
CA HIS A 47 30.90 1.44 -2.21
C HIS A 47 30.46 2.08 -3.53
N ILE A 48 30.39 1.33 -4.63
CA ILE A 48 29.91 1.85 -5.92
C ILE A 48 28.39 1.86 -5.91
N GLU A 49 27.78 3.05 -5.90
CA GLU A 49 26.33 3.22 -5.89
C GLU A 49 25.68 2.93 -7.24
N SER A 50 26.36 3.29 -8.34
CA SER A 50 25.86 3.11 -9.70
C SER A 50 26.03 1.67 -10.17
N ASP A 51 24.92 1.03 -10.52
CA ASP A 51 24.95 -0.31 -11.09
C ASP A 51 25.60 -0.33 -12.49
N ASP A 52 25.59 0.79 -13.23
CA ASP A 52 26.25 0.89 -14.55
C ASP A 52 27.78 0.93 -14.40
N ASP A 53 28.28 1.60 -13.35
CA ASP A 53 29.71 1.63 -13.02
C ASP A 53 30.18 0.28 -12.48
N LEU A 54 29.33 -0.39 -11.69
CA LEU A 54 29.62 -1.74 -11.21
C LEU A 54 29.68 -2.75 -12.37
N ASP A 55 28.77 -2.61 -13.36
CA ASP A 55 28.83 -3.41 -14.58
C ASP A 55 30.06 -3.07 -15.43
N SER A 56 30.47 -1.81 -15.47
CA SER A 56 31.74 -1.41 -16.12
C SER A 56 32.95 -2.01 -15.41
N MET A 57 32.92 -2.07 -14.08
CA MET A 57 33.97 -2.67 -13.25
C MET A 57 34.15 -4.17 -13.50
N LEU A 58 33.10 -4.90 -13.89
CA LEU A 58 33.21 -6.31 -14.30
C LEU A 58 34.10 -6.52 -15.52
N TYR A 59 34.27 -5.50 -16.37
CA TYR A 59 35.02 -5.61 -17.62
C TYR A 59 36.47 -5.10 -17.50
N THR A 60 36.90 -4.63 -16.33
CA THR A 60 38.25 -4.06 -16.15
C THR A 60 39.32 -5.14 -15.95
N CYS A 61 39.07 -6.15 -15.11
CA CYS A 61 40.00 -7.26 -14.90
C CYS A 61 39.33 -8.56 -14.41
N LYS A 62 40.06 -9.67 -14.55
CA LYS A 62 39.57 -11.02 -14.18
C LYS A 62 39.30 -11.14 -12.67
N SER A 63 40.13 -10.55 -11.82
CA SER A 63 39.98 -10.64 -10.37
C SER A 63 38.69 -9.97 -9.88
N LEU A 64 38.34 -8.80 -10.44
CA LEU A 64 37.07 -8.13 -10.17
C LEU A 64 35.88 -8.89 -10.77
N GLN A 65 36.04 -9.48 -11.95
CA GLN A 65 35.02 -10.34 -12.55
C GLN A 65 34.67 -11.53 -11.65
N VAL A 66 35.67 -12.20 -11.07
CA VAL A 66 35.47 -13.30 -10.11
C VAL A 66 34.82 -12.80 -8.82
N ALA A 67 35.33 -11.70 -8.24
CA ALA A 67 34.80 -11.11 -7.02
C ALA A 67 33.31 -10.74 -7.12
N LEU A 68 32.91 -10.16 -8.24
CA LEU A 68 31.53 -9.74 -8.52
C LEU A 68 30.67 -10.83 -9.16
N ALA A 69 31.24 -11.97 -9.57
CA ALA A 69 30.46 -13.15 -9.95
C ALA A 69 29.98 -13.92 -8.72
N ASP A 70 30.61 -13.71 -7.55
CA ASP A 70 30.25 -14.35 -6.29
C ASP A 70 28.80 -14.03 -5.88
N PRO A 71 27.96 -15.04 -5.66
CA PRO A 71 26.61 -14.88 -5.15
C PRO A 71 26.51 -14.14 -3.79
N HIS A 72 27.53 -14.27 -2.91
CA HIS A 72 27.52 -13.63 -1.60
C HIS A 72 27.58 -12.10 -1.68
N PHE A 73 28.33 -11.58 -2.66
CA PHE A 73 28.38 -10.14 -2.93
C PHE A 73 26.99 -9.61 -3.28
N TRP A 74 26.28 -10.28 -4.20
CA TRP A 74 24.95 -9.85 -4.62
C TRP A 74 23.90 -10.03 -3.54
N ARG A 75 24.01 -11.06 -2.70
CA ARG A 75 23.17 -11.20 -1.51
C ARG A 75 23.39 -10.05 -0.52
N LYS A 76 24.65 -9.69 -0.21
CA LYS A 76 24.99 -8.54 0.67
C LYS A 76 24.41 -7.25 0.08
N ARG A 77 24.66 -6.98 -1.21
CA ARG A 77 24.17 -5.78 -1.91
C ARG A 77 22.65 -5.72 -2.00
N PHE A 78 22.00 -6.86 -2.22
CA PHE A 78 20.53 -6.93 -2.20
C PHE A 78 19.99 -6.58 -0.82
N LEU A 79 20.50 -7.21 0.25
CA LEU A 79 20.03 -6.98 1.62
C LEU A 79 20.37 -5.58 2.15
N GLN A 80 21.37 -4.91 1.57
CA GLN A 80 21.64 -3.49 1.83
C GLN A 80 20.56 -2.55 1.26
N LYS A 81 19.85 -2.98 0.21
CA LYS A 81 18.92 -2.13 -0.55
C LYS A 81 17.45 -2.54 -0.47
N PHE A 82 17.21 -3.82 -0.21
CA PHE A 82 15.90 -4.44 -0.17
C PHE A 82 15.80 -5.38 1.02
N ASP A 83 14.59 -5.54 1.55
CA ASP A 83 14.31 -6.55 2.57
C ASP A 83 14.53 -7.97 2.04
N SER A 84 14.78 -8.88 2.98
CA SER A 84 14.95 -10.31 2.68
C SER A 84 13.78 -10.82 1.84
N PRO A 85 14.01 -11.64 0.81
CA PRO A 85 12.93 -12.24 0.04
C PRO A 85 12.09 -13.16 0.93
N ARG A 86 10.79 -13.22 0.66
CA ARG A 86 9.88 -14.15 1.34
C ARG A 86 10.17 -15.60 0.94
N PRO A 87 9.81 -16.60 1.77
CA PRO A 87 9.98 -18.02 1.44
C PRO A 87 9.30 -18.43 0.12
N ASP A 88 8.19 -17.79 -0.23
CA ASP A 88 7.42 -18.02 -1.46
C ASP A 88 7.93 -17.22 -2.68
N SER A 89 8.96 -16.37 -2.51
CA SER A 89 9.50 -15.54 -3.58
C SER A 89 10.29 -16.33 -4.64
N ASN A 90 10.68 -15.66 -5.72
CA ASN A 90 11.50 -16.24 -6.79
C ASN A 90 12.97 -16.47 -6.40
N VAL A 91 13.42 -15.94 -5.25
CA VAL A 91 14.79 -16.15 -4.76
C VAL A 91 14.81 -17.42 -3.92
N LYS A 92 15.38 -18.49 -4.45
CA LYS A 92 15.51 -19.78 -3.75
C LYS A 92 16.94 -20.07 -3.32
N GLU A 93 17.91 -19.57 -4.08
CA GLU A 93 19.33 -19.81 -3.85
C GLU A 93 20.13 -18.50 -3.88
N ASN A 94 21.37 -18.53 -3.38
CA ASN A 94 22.26 -17.36 -3.39
C ASN A 94 22.46 -16.81 -4.82
N ASN A 95 22.44 -17.68 -5.84
CA ASN A 95 22.61 -17.30 -7.24
C ASN A 95 21.48 -16.38 -7.77
N ASP A 96 20.30 -16.43 -7.16
CA ASP A 96 19.14 -15.69 -7.64
C ASP A 96 19.20 -14.20 -7.24
N PHE A 97 19.96 -13.85 -6.19
CA PHE A 97 20.03 -12.48 -5.67
C PHE A 97 20.52 -11.46 -6.70
N LYS A 98 21.49 -11.84 -7.56
CA LYS A 98 21.97 -10.96 -8.64
C LYS A 98 20.84 -10.63 -9.62
N THR A 99 20.13 -11.66 -10.06
CA THR A 99 19.04 -11.53 -11.04
C THR A 99 17.90 -10.71 -10.45
N GLU A 100 17.51 -10.99 -9.21
CA GLU A 100 16.40 -10.29 -8.55
C GLU A 100 16.78 -8.84 -8.19
N TYR A 101 18.01 -8.58 -7.73
CA TYR A 101 18.52 -7.23 -7.51
C TYR A 101 18.43 -6.39 -8.79
N LYS A 102 19.04 -6.89 -9.89
CA LYS A 102 19.02 -6.18 -11.18
C LYS A 102 17.61 -6.01 -11.72
N ARG A 103 16.73 -7.01 -11.54
CA ARG A 103 15.31 -6.94 -11.93
C ARG A 103 14.59 -5.80 -11.21
N ARG A 104 14.71 -5.72 -9.88
CA ARG A 104 14.09 -4.64 -9.07
C ARG A 104 14.68 -3.28 -9.41
N GLN A 105 16.01 -3.17 -9.47
CA GLN A 105 16.69 -1.92 -9.84
C GLN A 105 16.30 -1.42 -11.22
N ASN A 106 16.19 -2.32 -12.21
CA ASN A 106 15.79 -1.93 -13.56
C ASN A 106 14.37 -1.34 -13.59
N VAL A 107 13.43 -1.92 -12.83
CA VAL A 107 12.08 -1.38 -12.72
C VAL A 107 12.07 -0.04 -11.98
N LEU A 108 12.81 0.09 -10.89
CA LEU A 108 12.87 1.35 -10.12
C LEU A 108 13.55 2.49 -10.88
N LYS A 109 14.57 2.19 -11.69
CA LYS A 109 15.33 3.18 -12.47
C LYS A 109 14.63 3.55 -13.78
N TYR A 110 14.13 2.56 -14.53
CA TYR A 110 13.66 2.76 -15.90
C TYR A 110 12.15 2.59 -16.09
N GLY A 111 11.43 2.09 -15.08
CA GLY A 111 10.00 1.82 -15.15
C GLY A 111 9.61 1.02 -16.39
N ALA A 112 8.50 1.42 -17.02
CA ALA A 112 8.00 0.78 -18.22
C ALA A 112 8.72 1.19 -19.53
N ARG A 113 9.70 2.11 -19.48
CA ARG A 113 10.42 2.63 -20.65
C ARG A 113 9.48 3.16 -21.75
N GLY A 114 8.57 4.04 -21.36
CA GLY A 114 7.52 4.64 -22.22
C GLY A 114 6.29 5.05 -21.39
N PRO A 115 5.26 5.64 -22.03
CA PRO A 115 4.08 6.10 -21.32
C PRO A 115 3.33 4.93 -20.69
N PHE A 116 3.21 5.00 -19.36
CA PHE A 116 2.48 4.07 -18.53
C PHE A 116 1.02 4.52 -18.43
N LEU A 117 0.08 3.76 -19.00
CA LEU A 117 -1.32 4.20 -19.12
C LEU A 117 -2.27 3.32 -18.31
N THR A 118 -2.55 2.11 -18.80
CA THR A 118 -3.61 1.25 -18.27
C THR A 118 -3.07 0.10 -17.42
N GLY A 119 -1.75 -0.10 -17.41
CA GLY A 119 -1.13 -1.26 -16.75
C GLY A 119 -1.27 -2.57 -17.53
N ASN A 120 -1.78 -2.53 -18.76
CA ASN A 120 -2.10 -3.72 -19.54
C ASN A 120 -0.99 -4.16 -20.50
N LYS A 121 -0.06 -3.26 -20.86
CA LYS A 121 1.05 -3.62 -21.74
C LYS A 121 1.98 -4.59 -21.02
N SER A 122 2.64 -5.47 -21.78
CA SER A 122 3.52 -6.51 -21.20
C SER A 122 4.59 -5.94 -20.27
N ARG A 123 5.18 -4.79 -20.63
CA ARG A 123 6.21 -4.14 -19.81
C ARG A 123 5.60 -3.46 -18.58
N GLU A 124 4.42 -2.87 -18.68
CA GLU A 124 3.71 -2.31 -17.53
C GLU A 124 3.33 -3.42 -16.53
N LYS A 125 2.77 -4.53 -17.01
CA LYS A 125 2.48 -5.72 -16.20
C LYS A 125 3.72 -6.25 -15.48
N PHE A 126 4.86 -6.28 -16.17
CA PHE A 126 6.12 -6.67 -15.56
C PHE A 126 6.54 -5.73 -14.43
N CYS A 127 6.42 -4.41 -14.62
CA CYS A 127 6.68 -3.43 -13.56
C CYS A 127 5.74 -3.64 -12.37
N LEU A 128 4.43 -3.78 -12.61
CA LEU A 128 3.44 -4.00 -11.55
C LEU A 128 3.72 -5.27 -10.73
N GLN A 129 4.13 -6.34 -11.40
CA GLN A 129 4.53 -7.58 -10.74
C GLN A 129 5.73 -7.36 -9.80
N VAL A 130 6.76 -6.66 -10.26
CA VAL A 130 7.95 -6.36 -9.45
C VAL A 130 7.59 -5.46 -8.26
N LEU A 131 6.72 -4.47 -8.44
CA LEU A 131 6.27 -3.61 -7.35
C LEU A 131 5.48 -4.38 -6.28
N ARG A 132 4.59 -5.29 -6.71
CA ARG A 132 3.90 -6.19 -5.79
C ARG A 132 4.89 -7.02 -4.98
N GLU A 133 5.90 -7.59 -5.62
CA GLU A 133 6.93 -8.38 -4.93
C GLU A 133 7.78 -7.56 -3.96
N ILE A 134 8.05 -6.29 -4.29
CA ILE A 134 8.71 -5.34 -3.38
C ILE A 134 7.81 -5.08 -2.16
N ILE A 135 6.54 -4.72 -2.37
CA ILE A 135 5.56 -4.45 -1.30
C ILE A 135 5.39 -5.65 -0.37
N LEU A 136 5.31 -6.86 -0.92
CA LEU A 136 5.23 -8.08 -0.12
C LEU A 136 6.50 -8.32 0.70
N GLY A 137 7.65 -7.84 0.25
CA GLY A 137 8.93 -7.98 0.96
C GLY A 137 9.16 -7.00 2.10
N MET A 138 8.42 -5.88 2.15
CA MET A 138 8.75 -4.64 2.91
C MET A 138 8.83 -4.74 4.45
N CYS A 139 8.80 -5.92 5.07
CA CYS A 139 8.70 -6.04 6.54
C CYS A 139 9.44 -7.23 7.17
N LEU A 140 10.37 -7.88 6.48
CA LEU A 140 11.18 -8.95 7.09
C LEU A 140 12.30 -8.45 8.01
N ALA A 141 12.53 -7.13 8.13
CA ALA A 141 13.57 -6.56 8.99
C ALA A 141 13.32 -6.76 10.51
N GLY A 142 12.08 -6.97 10.94
CA GLY A 142 11.76 -7.28 12.34
C GLY A 142 11.99 -8.74 12.72
N ALA A 143 11.73 -9.68 11.81
CA ALA A 143 11.72 -11.12 12.09
C ALA A 143 13.08 -11.80 11.86
N CYS A 144 14.00 -11.22 11.08
CA CYS A 144 15.33 -11.79 10.82
C CYS A 144 16.30 -11.74 12.01
N ARG A 145 15.86 -11.37 13.24
CA ARG A 145 16.68 -11.44 14.46
C ARG A 145 16.88 -12.86 15.01
N THR A 146 16.26 -13.89 14.42
CA THR A 146 16.31 -15.28 14.93
C THR A 146 16.91 -16.33 13.99
N TRP A 147 17.62 -15.93 12.93
CA TRP A 147 18.57 -16.85 12.26
C TRP A 147 19.90 -16.85 13.02
N SER A 148 19.85 -17.24 14.29
CA SER A 148 21.03 -17.53 15.11
C SER A 148 21.52 -18.94 14.81
N HIS A 149 22.78 -19.04 14.37
CA HIS A 149 23.70 -20.13 14.69
C HIS A 149 23.12 -21.54 14.76
N ALA A 150 22.86 -22.17 13.61
CA ALA A 150 22.69 -23.62 13.55
C ALA A 150 23.34 -24.16 12.28
N GLU A 151 24.68 -24.16 12.26
CA GLU A 151 25.55 -25.06 11.49
C GLU A 151 27.02 -24.67 11.65
N TRP A 152 27.55 -24.73 12.88
CA TRP A 152 29.00 -24.83 13.10
C TRP A 152 29.23 -25.92 14.15
N SER A 153 29.80 -27.05 13.74
CA SER A 153 30.18 -28.14 14.65
C SER A 153 31.28 -27.66 15.62
N PRO A 154 31.21 -27.96 16.92
CA PRO A 154 32.14 -27.42 17.91
C PRO A 154 33.40 -28.28 17.97
N GLN A 155 34.49 -27.84 17.32
CA GLN A 155 35.82 -28.43 17.58
C GLN A 155 36.98 -27.53 17.11
N THR A 156 37.05 -26.27 17.57
CA THR A 156 38.36 -25.61 17.76
C THR A 156 38.23 -24.48 18.78
N LEU A 157 38.83 -24.68 19.95
CA LEU A 157 39.02 -23.63 20.96
C LEU A 157 40.09 -22.66 20.43
N LEU A 158 39.71 -21.41 20.17
CA LEU A 158 40.65 -20.29 20.07
C LEU A 158 40.36 -19.30 21.20
N THR A 159 41.44 -18.86 21.83
CA THR A 159 41.50 -18.09 23.08
C THR A 159 41.10 -16.63 22.89
N LEU A 160 40.62 -16.01 23.98
CA LEU A 160 40.07 -14.66 24.11
C LEU A 160 40.91 -13.49 23.56
N ASP A 161 42.16 -13.70 23.17
CA ASP A 161 43.04 -12.67 22.61
C ASP A 161 42.84 -12.40 21.10
N GLN A 162 42.08 -13.24 20.38
CA GLN A 162 41.71 -12.97 18.97
C GLN A 162 40.42 -12.16 18.81
N LEU A 163 39.71 -11.83 19.91
CA LEU A 163 38.43 -11.10 19.89
C LEU A 163 38.55 -9.57 19.95
N VAL A 164 39.77 -9.03 20.04
CA VAL A 164 39.99 -7.57 20.24
C VAL A 164 40.32 -6.82 18.94
N THR A 165 40.51 -7.50 17.80
CA THR A 165 40.89 -6.84 16.53
C THR A 165 39.74 -6.66 15.53
N ILE A 166 38.50 -7.02 15.85
CA ILE A 166 37.33 -6.69 15.02
C ILE A 166 36.61 -5.47 15.62
N GLY A 167 37.34 -4.35 15.64
CA GLY A 167 36.77 -3.04 15.78
C GLY A 167 36.21 -2.58 14.44
N LEU A 168 34.99 -3.00 14.11
CA LEU A 168 34.15 -2.31 13.14
C LEU A 168 32.79 -2.02 13.79
N SER A 169 32.62 -0.74 14.11
CA SER A 169 31.35 -0.02 14.27
C SER A 169 30.14 -0.80 13.74
N LYS A 170 29.40 -1.45 14.64
CA LYS A 170 28.03 -1.88 14.38
C LYS A 170 27.11 -0.70 14.67
N GLN A 171 27.01 0.23 13.74
CA GLN A 171 25.74 0.92 13.59
C GLN A 171 24.71 -0.11 13.08
N PRO A 172 23.51 -0.20 13.69
CA PRO A 172 22.45 -1.02 13.14
C PRO A 172 22.06 -0.42 11.78
N MET A 173 22.45 -1.06 10.67
CA MET A 173 21.99 -0.65 9.35
C MET A 173 20.47 -0.82 9.30
N SER A 174 19.78 0.32 9.32
CA SER A 174 18.33 0.41 9.24
C SER A 174 17.85 -0.21 7.94
N GLY A 175 16.90 -1.15 8.04
CA GLY A 175 16.11 -1.54 6.87
C GLY A 175 15.43 -0.29 6.32
N MET A 176 15.61 -0.01 5.03
CA MET A 176 14.96 1.13 4.39
C MET A 176 13.44 0.93 4.47
N SER A 177 12.75 1.82 5.21
CA SER A 177 11.29 1.89 5.29
C SER A 177 10.65 1.89 3.88
N ALA A 178 9.44 1.34 3.75
CA ALA A 178 8.61 1.39 2.54
C ALA A 178 8.63 2.75 1.82
N ARG A 179 8.75 3.85 2.61
CA ARG A 179 8.93 5.24 2.17
C ARG A 179 10.10 5.41 1.18
N TYR A 180 11.26 4.79 1.41
CA TYR A 180 12.48 5.03 0.63
C TYR A 180 12.55 4.23 -0.68
N VAL A 181 11.81 3.13 -0.82
CA VAL A 181 11.79 2.32 -2.05
C VAL A 181 10.66 2.74 -2.98
N LEU A 182 9.47 3.05 -2.44
CA LEU A 182 8.34 3.50 -3.24
C LEU A 182 8.48 4.97 -3.68
N MET A 183 9.00 5.86 -2.84
CA MET A 183 9.08 7.29 -3.17
C MET A 183 9.94 7.59 -4.41
N PRO A 184 11.15 7.03 -4.62
CA PRO A 184 11.93 7.31 -5.82
C PRO A 184 11.23 6.83 -7.09
N PHE A 185 10.51 5.71 -7.02
CA PHE A 185 9.74 5.18 -8.15
C PHE A 185 8.49 5.99 -8.46
N VAL A 186 7.78 6.44 -7.42
CA VAL A 186 6.66 7.37 -7.51
C VAL A 186 7.15 8.73 -8.07
N LYS A 187 8.33 9.22 -7.65
CA LYS A 187 8.85 10.52 -8.09
C LYS A 187 9.44 10.55 -9.51
N ASN A 188 9.96 9.43 -10.03
CA ASN A 188 10.78 9.41 -11.25
C ASN A 188 10.06 9.00 -12.55
N HIS A 189 8.75 8.71 -12.52
CA HIS A 189 8.05 8.17 -13.69
C HIS A 189 6.64 8.74 -13.88
N ASP A 190 6.21 8.87 -15.15
CA ASP A 190 4.83 9.16 -15.61
C ASP A 190 3.75 8.26 -14.98
N LEU A 191 4.18 7.19 -14.31
CA LEU A 191 3.38 6.42 -13.38
C LEU A 191 2.65 7.35 -12.42
N VAL A 192 3.28 8.36 -11.84
CA VAL A 192 2.61 9.24 -10.88
C VAL A 192 1.49 10.02 -11.52
N LEU A 193 1.69 10.60 -12.69
CA LEU A 193 0.61 11.33 -13.37
C LEU A 193 -0.55 10.37 -13.71
N ASN A 194 -0.30 9.19 -14.29
CA ASN A 194 -1.38 8.26 -14.65
C ASN A 194 -1.91 7.37 -13.49
N LEU A 195 -1.17 7.19 -12.39
CA LEU A 195 -1.63 6.58 -11.13
C LEU A 195 -2.40 7.57 -10.26
N LEU A 196 -2.26 8.88 -10.47
CA LEU A 196 -2.94 9.91 -9.66
C LEU A 196 -4.15 10.49 -10.34
N HIS A 197 -4.47 10.02 -11.54
CA HIS A 197 -5.71 10.33 -12.21
C HIS A 197 -6.63 9.11 -12.09
N PRO A 198 -7.69 9.18 -11.24
CA PRO A 198 -8.83 8.26 -11.33
C PRO A 198 -9.55 8.30 -12.70
N LEU A 199 -9.11 9.16 -13.64
CA LEU A 199 -9.70 9.36 -14.96
C LEU A 199 -9.39 8.22 -15.95
N SER A 200 -9.99 7.07 -15.73
CA SER A 200 -10.58 6.27 -16.81
C SER A 200 -11.72 5.36 -16.30
N VAL A 201 -12.49 5.84 -15.34
CA VAL A 201 -13.86 5.37 -15.17
C VAL A 201 -14.74 6.29 -16.01
N ALA A 202 -14.69 6.12 -17.34
CA ALA A 202 -15.77 6.62 -18.16
C ALA A 202 -17.07 5.93 -17.73
N PRO A 203 -18.22 6.62 -17.82
CA PRO A 203 -19.51 6.00 -17.56
C PRO A 203 -19.62 4.71 -18.38
N THR A 204 -20.17 3.69 -17.74
CA THR A 204 -20.46 2.39 -18.32
C THR A 204 -21.09 2.58 -19.70
N SER A 205 -20.34 2.27 -20.77
CA SER A 205 -20.83 2.23 -22.15
C SER A 205 -21.46 3.53 -22.68
N GLN A 206 -20.65 4.53 -23.01
CA GLN A 206 -20.97 5.38 -24.18
C GLN A 206 -19.89 5.24 -25.27
N ARG A 207 -20.34 4.78 -26.45
CA ARG A 207 -19.55 4.80 -27.68
C ARG A 207 -19.34 6.25 -28.11
N VAL A 208 -18.30 6.89 -27.59
CA VAL A 208 -17.78 8.12 -28.21
C VAL A 208 -16.60 7.70 -29.09
N GLY A 209 -16.85 7.60 -30.41
CA GLY A 209 -15.78 7.47 -31.41
C GLY A 209 -15.20 6.08 -31.69
N GLY A 210 -15.87 4.98 -31.31
CA GLY A 210 -15.54 3.63 -31.78
C GLY A 210 -14.22 3.02 -31.26
N ARG A 211 -13.52 3.67 -30.33
CA ARG A 211 -12.40 3.05 -29.58
C ARG A 211 -12.92 2.55 -28.23
N PHE A 212 -12.81 1.25 -27.99
CA PHE A 212 -12.98 0.70 -26.64
C PHE A 212 -11.91 1.33 -25.73
N GLN A 213 -12.30 2.04 -24.67
CA GLN A 213 -11.37 2.35 -23.59
C GLN A 213 -10.98 1.03 -22.92
N GLU A 214 -9.68 0.77 -22.86
CA GLU A 214 -9.15 -0.45 -22.26
C GLU A 214 -9.25 -0.32 -20.74
N LYS A 215 -9.95 -1.26 -20.09
CA LYS A 215 -10.12 -1.26 -18.63
C LYS A 215 -8.75 -1.30 -17.94
N THR A 216 -8.55 -0.45 -16.95
CA THR A 216 -7.33 -0.41 -16.14
C THR A 216 -7.04 -1.76 -15.48
N ASN A 217 -5.75 -2.12 -15.41
CA ASN A 217 -5.29 -3.34 -14.79
C ASN A 217 -5.64 -3.34 -13.28
N PRO A 218 -6.33 -4.37 -12.76
CA PRO A 218 -6.69 -4.43 -11.34
C PRO A 218 -5.51 -4.37 -10.37
N LEU A 219 -4.34 -4.90 -10.75
CA LEU A 219 -3.14 -4.82 -9.92
C LEU A 219 -2.63 -3.37 -9.83
N LEU A 220 -2.76 -2.58 -10.89
CA LEU A 220 -2.43 -1.16 -10.85
C LEU A 220 -3.29 -0.42 -9.83
N GLN A 221 -4.62 -0.63 -9.89
CA GLN A 221 -5.57 -0.05 -8.93
C GLN A 221 -5.29 -0.48 -7.49
N THR A 222 -4.93 -1.74 -7.27
CA THR A 222 -4.57 -2.23 -5.94
C THR A 222 -3.30 -1.56 -5.43
N LEU A 223 -2.27 -1.43 -6.28
CA LEU A 223 -1.01 -0.77 -5.92
C LEU A 223 -1.20 0.74 -5.68
N GLN A 224 -2.12 1.40 -6.40
CA GLN A 224 -2.53 2.76 -6.10
C GLN A 224 -3.11 2.84 -4.69
N LEU A 225 -4.04 1.94 -4.33
CA LEU A 225 -4.65 1.94 -3.01
C LEU A 225 -3.63 1.64 -1.87
N MET A 226 -2.62 0.81 -2.14
CA MET A 226 -1.50 0.59 -1.21
C MET A 226 -0.63 1.83 -1.01
N ALA A 227 -0.66 2.79 -1.94
CA ALA A 227 0.09 4.04 -1.89
C ALA A 227 -0.72 5.20 -1.28
N THR A 228 -1.86 4.91 -0.64
CA THR A 228 -2.72 5.93 0.01
C THR A 228 -1.96 6.92 0.90
N PRO A 229 -1.01 6.52 1.78
CA PRO A 229 -0.21 7.48 2.56
C PRO A 229 0.49 8.54 1.68
N ASN A 230 0.97 8.17 0.49
CA ASN A 230 1.60 9.12 -0.45
C ASN A 230 0.58 10.01 -1.18
N PHE A 231 -0.68 9.60 -1.26
CA PHE A 231 -1.74 10.40 -1.87
C PHE A 231 -2.27 11.45 -0.92
N LEU A 232 -2.16 11.21 0.38
CA LEU A 232 -2.54 12.13 1.45
C LEU A 232 -1.33 12.88 2.04
N ASP A 233 -0.13 12.77 1.47
CA ASP A 233 1.06 13.47 1.97
C ASP A 233 1.10 14.94 1.50
N LEU A 234 1.05 15.87 2.46
CA LEU A 234 1.18 17.32 2.23
C LEU A 234 2.54 17.72 1.64
N ASP A 235 3.62 17.02 2.01
CA ASP A 235 4.98 17.37 1.58
C ASP A 235 5.23 17.10 0.11
N ARG A 236 4.32 16.37 -0.55
CA ARG A 236 4.35 16.13 -1.99
C ARG A 236 4.37 17.42 -2.80
N ARG A 237 3.68 18.47 -2.34
CA ARG A 237 3.71 19.81 -2.98
C ARG A 237 5.13 20.37 -3.05
N ARG A 238 5.95 20.14 -2.01
CA ARG A 238 7.34 20.64 -1.95
C ARG A 238 8.25 19.98 -3.00
N TYR A 239 7.86 18.83 -3.53
CA TYR A 239 8.64 18.07 -4.53
C TYR A 239 8.09 18.21 -5.96
N GLY A 240 7.27 19.22 -6.23
CA GLY A 240 6.75 19.50 -7.57
C GLY A 240 5.62 18.57 -8.03
N GLY A 241 4.98 17.84 -7.10
CA GLY A 241 3.76 17.10 -7.40
C GLY A 241 2.55 18.02 -7.27
N ASP A 242 1.85 18.28 -8.37
CA ASP A 242 0.59 19.02 -8.32
C ASP A 242 -0.40 18.29 -7.40
N SER A 243 -1.01 19.02 -6.46
CA SER A 243 -2.13 18.52 -5.63
C SER A 243 -3.43 18.42 -6.41
N GLN A 244 -3.34 18.29 -7.74
CA GLN A 244 -4.48 18.35 -8.60
C GLN A 244 -5.39 17.16 -8.32
N VAL A 245 -6.65 17.49 -8.02
CA VAL A 245 -7.72 16.52 -7.89
C VAL A 245 -8.54 16.59 -9.16
N TRP A 246 -8.68 15.44 -9.80
CA TRP A 246 -9.39 15.30 -11.05
C TRP A 246 -10.60 14.42 -10.84
N GLY A 247 -11.70 14.74 -11.51
CA GLY A 247 -12.93 13.98 -11.40
C GLY A 247 -13.49 13.92 -9.98
N PHE A 248 -13.43 15.05 -9.27
CA PHE A 248 -14.04 15.16 -7.95
C PHE A 248 -15.56 14.88 -7.98
N PRO A 249 -16.35 15.42 -8.94
CA PRO A 249 -17.79 15.14 -8.98
C PRO A 249 -18.12 13.64 -9.02
N GLU A 250 -17.35 12.83 -9.76
CA GLU A 250 -17.54 11.37 -9.78
C GLU A 250 -17.14 10.73 -8.45
N SER A 251 -16.11 11.27 -7.80
CA SER A 251 -15.65 10.77 -6.50
C SER A 251 -16.64 11.09 -5.39
N GLN A 252 -17.23 12.28 -5.42
CA GLN A 252 -18.33 12.69 -4.54
C GLN A 252 -19.58 11.81 -4.78
N GLN A 253 -19.97 11.58 -6.04
CA GLN A 253 -21.06 10.64 -6.37
C GLN A 253 -20.79 9.24 -5.80
N MET A 254 -19.57 8.73 -5.96
CA MET A 254 -19.17 7.41 -5.43
C MET A 254 -19.12 7.36 -3.90
N ALA A 255 -18.79 8.46 -3.23
CA ALA A 255 -18.78 8.60 -1.78
C ALA A 255 -20.19 8.49 -1.18
N TYR A 256 -21.19 9.09 -1.81
CA TYR A 256 -22.58 9.08 -1.34
C TYR A 256 -23.50 8.02 -1.98
N ALA A 257 -22.97 7.22 -2.91
CA ALA A 257 -23.68 6.08 -3.47
C ALA A 257 -24.05 5.06 -2.38
N THR A 258 -25.24 4.47 -2.49
CA THR A 258 -25.77 3.53 -1.49
C THR A 258 -25.03 2.19 -1.50
N ALA A 259 -25.19 1.39 -0.44
CA ALA A 259 -24.64 0.03 -0.39
C ALA A 259 -25.20 -0.91 -1.46
N THR A 260 -26.43 -0.66 -1.92
CA THR A 260 -27.09 -1.42 -2.98
C THR A 260 -26.53 -1.07 -4.36
N GLU A 261 -26.30 0.21 -4.63
CA GLU A 261 -25.76 0.68 -5.91
C GLU A 261 -24.26 0.36 -6.04
N ARG A 262 -23.48 0.68 -5.00
CA ARG A 262 -22.03 0.51 -4.96
C ARG A 262 -21.60 -0.20 -3.67
N PRO A 263 -21.73 -1.53 -3.59
CA PRO A 263 -21.26 -2.29 -2.43
C PRO A 263 -19.73 -2.26 -2.34
N ILE A 264 -19.20 -2.16 -1.11
CA ILE A 264 -17.75 -2.18 -0.85
C ILE A 264 -17.17 -3.57 -1.16
N PHE A 265 -17.95 -4.62 -0.88
CA PHE A 265 -17.57 -6.00 -1.15
C PHE A 265 -18.44 -6.61 -2.24
N LYS A 266 -17.79 -7.12 -3.29
CA LYS A 266 -18.40 -7.69 -4.48
C LYS A 266 -17.89 -9.10 -4.73
N GLY A 267 -18.15 -9.59 -5.94
CA GLY A 267 -17.75 -10.92 -6.37
C GLY A 267 -18.78 -12.00 -6.03
N CYS A 268 -18.54 -13.20 -6.53
CA CYS A 268 -19.46 -14.33 -6.35
C CYS A 268 -19.55 -14.84 -4.91
N ASN A 269 -18.57 -14.48 -4.08
CA ASN A 269 -18.48 -14.83 -2.68
C ASN A 269 -18.64 -13.60 -1.78
N GLY A 270 -18.92 -12.39 -2.30
CA GLY A 270 -19.02 -11.18 -1.47
C GLY A 270 -17.74 -10.83 -0.69
N LEU A 271 -16.57 -11.28 -1.14
CA LEU A 271 -15.28 -11.06 -0.46
C LEU A 271 -14.24 -10.33 -1.33
N ASP A 272 -14.58 -10.01 -2.58
CA ASP A 272 -13.70 -9.24 -3.45
C ASP A 272 -13.92 -7.74 -3.16
N VAL A 273 -12.87 -6.99 -2.85
CA VAL A 273 -12.99 -5.56 -2.53
C VAL A 273 -13.26 -4.75 -3.79
N ASP A 274 -14.16 -3.77 -3.74
CA ASP A 274 -14.32 -2.78 -4.79
C ASP A 274 -13.20 -1.73 -4.76
N ILE A 275 -12.05 -2.11 -5.30
CA ILE A 275 -10.86 -1.25 -5.36
C ILE A 275 -11.13 0.07 -6.10
N GLU A 276 -11.99 0.07 -7.12
CA GLU A 276 -12.36 1.29 -7.85
C GLU A 276 -13.11 2.25 -6.95
N TRP A 277 -14.10 1.75 -6.20
CA TRP A 277 -14.81 2.54 -5.20
C TRP A 277 -13.86 3.08 -4.13
N CYS A 278 -12.96 2.26 -3.60
CA CYS A 278 -11.97 2.70 -2.60
C CYS A 278 -11.07 3.82 -3.13
N LEU A 279 -10.63 3.76 -4.41
CA LEU A 279 -9.82 4.83 -5.01
C LEU A 279 -10.59 6.14 -5.13
N HIS A 280 -11.90 6.09 -5.42
CA HIS A 280 -12.75 7.28 -5.37
C HIS A 280 -12.87 7.83 -3.95
N GLN A 281 -12.96 6.99 -2.92
CA GLN A 281 -12.91 7.46 -1.52
C GLN A 281 -11.59 8.19 -1.25
N ILE A 282 -10.44 7.63 -1.63
CA ILE A 282 -9.15 8.29 -1.41
C ILE A 282 -9.07 9.62 -2.16
N ASN A 283 -9.61 9.70 -3.38
CA ASN A 283 -9.64 10.96 -4.14
C ASN A 283 -10.57 12.01 -3.51
N PHE A 284 -11.70 11.59 -2.92
CA PHE A 284 -12.59 12.43 -2.13
C PHE A 284 -11.83 13.02 -0.93
N TRP A 285 -11.19 12.19 -0.10
CA TRP A 285 -10.42 12.68 1.05
C TRP A 285 -9.23 13.55 0.65
N LYS A 286 -8.54 13.20 -0.44
CA LYS A 286 -7.47 14.03 -1.02
C LYS A 286 -7.97 15.44 -1.37
N TYR A 287 -9.19 15.56 -1.90
CA TYR A 287 -9.80 16.85 -2.23
C TYR A 287 -9.92 17.73 -0.98
N HIS A 288 -10.53 17.22 0.08
CA HIS A 288 -10.80 18.00 1.29
C HIS A 288 -9.57 18.26 2.16
N MET A 289 -8.65 17.29 2.24
CA MET A 289 -7.48 17.36 3.12
C MET A 289 -6.28 18.07 2.46
N LEU A 290 -6.19 18.06 1.12
CA LEU A 290 -5.04 18.63 0.39
C LEU A 290 -5.39 19.78 -0.54
N ARG A 291 -6.57 20.41 -0.49
CA ARG A 291 -6.85 21.64 -1.24
C ARG A 291 -7.23 22.76 -0.30
N GLU A 292 -6.41 23.81 -0.31
CA GLU A 292 -6.61 24.99 0.54
C GLU A 292 -7.86 25.76 0.14
N GLU A 293 -8.18 25.79 -1.15
CA GLU A 293 -9.32 26.55 -1.67
C GLU A 293 -10.68 26.01 -1.22
N GLU A 294 -10.72 24.75 -0.76
CA GLU A 294 -11.97 24.10 -0.35
C GLU A 294 -12.34 24.41 1.10
N CYS A 295 -11.39 24.91 1.92
CA CYS A 295 -11.63 25.33 3.31
C CYS A 295 -12.49 24.34 4.13
N THR A 296 -12.24 23.03 3.98
CA THR A 296 -12.98 21.98 4.70
C THR A 296 -12.11 21.29 5.74
N LEU A 297 -11.17 20.45 5.32
CA LEU A 297 -10.27 19.72 6.23
C LEU A 297 -8.80 20.12 6.10
N TYR A 298 -8.48 21.03 5.17
CA TYR A 298 -7.09 21.38 4.86
C TYR A 298 -6.35 21.98 6.06
N GLU A 299 -6.95 22.96 6.76
CA GLU A 299 -6.30 23.61 7.89
C GLU A 299 -6.02 22.60 9.03
N ALA A 300 -7.06 21.89 9.49
CA ALA A 300 -6.93 20.81 10.47
C ALA A 300 -5.85 19.79 10.08
N TYR A 301 -5.82 19.38 8.80
CA TYR A 301 -4.84 18.39 8.32
C TYR A 301 -3.41 18.92 8.26
N THR A 302 -3.22 20.21 7.98
CA THR A 302 -1.90 20.85 8.01
C THR A 302 -1.35 21.03 9.41
N GLU A 303 -2.23 21.17 10.41
CA GLU A 303 -1.88 21.32 11.82
C GLU A 303 -1.45 20.01 12.48
N LEU A 304 -1.86 18.85 11.93
CA LEU A 304 -1.41 17.54 12.42
C LEU A 304 0.12 17.39 12.36
N ASP A 305 0.69 16.84 13.43
CA ASP A 305 2.09 16.42 13.45
C ASP A 305 2.35 15.33 12.41
N VAL A 306 3.59 15.26 11.90
CA VAL A 306 3.96 14.25 10.88
C VAL A 306 3.72 12.82 11.36
N ALA A 307 3.85 12.57 12.67
CA ALA A 307 3.60 11.27 13.29
C ALA A 307 2.11 10.92 13.37
N GLU A 308 1.22 11.91 13.34
CA GLU A 308 -0.23 11.74 13.42
C GLU A 308 -0.89 11.66 12.05
N ARG A 309 -0.12 11.74 10.96
CA ARG A 309 -0.61 11.63 9.58
C ARG A 309 -0.64 10.17 9.11
N PRO A 310 -1.47 9.84 8.09
CA PRO A 310 -1.48 8.52 7.47
C PRO A 310 -0.07 8.04 7.09
N HIS A 311 0.30 6.85 7.55
CA HIS A 311 1.61 6.26 7.29
C HIS A 311 1.49 4.85 6.70
N PHE A 312 2.61 4.36 6.18
CA PHE A 312 2.70 2.98 5.70
C PHE A 312 2.70 1.99 6.86
N TRP A 313 2.34 0.75 6.56
CA TRP A 313 2.47 -0.36 7.49
C TRP A 313 3.95 -0.64 7.83
N SER A 314 4.17 -1.18 9.03
CA SER A 314 5.50 -1.52 9.56
C SER A 314 5.69 -3.01 9.85
N SER A 315 4.65 -3.82 9.59
CA SER A 315 4.64 -5.27 9.81
C SER A 315 4.35 -6.07 8.54
N GLU A 316 4.75 -7.36 8.52
CA GLU A 316 4.57 -8.19 7.33
C GLU A 316 3.08 -8.36 6.99
N LEU A 317 2.76 -8.20 5.71
CA LEU A 317 1.42 -8.45 5.21
C LEU A 317 1.14 -9.96 5.22
N THR A 318 0.20 -10.39 6.06
CA THR A 318 -0.17 -11.81 6.20
C THR A 318 -1.67 -12.02 6.07
N ASN A 319 -2.08 -13.25 5.73
CA ASN A 319 -3.48 -13.68 5.82
C ASN A 319 -3.71 -14.49 7.11
N ASN A 320 -2.78 -14.43 8.07
CA ASN A 320 -2.68 -15.44 9.13
C ASN A 320 -3.76 -15.31 10.21
N GLY A 321 -4.74 -14.41 10.03
CA GLY A 321 -5.80 -14.19 10.99
C GLY A 321 -5.27 -13.64 12.31
N ASN A 322 -4.25 -12.78 12.29
CA ASN A 322 -3.97 -11.92 13.43
C ASN A 322 -4.59 -10.56 13.10
N ALA A 323 -5.47 -10.04 13.95
CA ALA A 323 -5.89 -8.65 13.81
C ALA A 323 -4.68 -7.75 14.10
N THR A 324 -4.17 -7.12 13.05
CA THR A 324 -3.02 -6.19 13.12
C THR A 324 -3.50 -4.75 13.05
N ILE A 325 -4.60 -4.42 13.72
CA ILE A 325 -5.04 -3.03 13.83
C ILE A 325 -4.33 -2.37 15.01
N GLY A 326 -3.98 -1.10 14.83
CA GLY A 326 -3.49 -0.29 15.94
C GLY A 326 -4.61 0.09 16.92
N LYS A 327 -4.22 0.76 17.98
CA LYS A 327 -5.05 1.13 19.10
C LYS A 327 -5.65 2.53 18.93
N SER A 328 -4.83 3.52 18.58
CA SER A 328 -5.25 4.91 18.41
C SER A 328 -5.46 5.25 16.95
N TRP A 329 -6.58 5.91 16.67
CA TRP A 329 -7.04 6.26 15.34
C TRP A 329 -7.52 7.70 15.31
N LYS A 330 -7.22 8.39 14.20
CA LYS A 330 -7.83 9.66 13.82
C LYS A 330 -8.69 9.44 12.58
N GLY A 331 -9.68 10.30 12.38
CA GLY A 331 -10.46 10.23 11.16
C GLY A 331 -11.52 11.29 11.01
N ALA A 332 -12.28 11.20 9.93
CA ALA A 332 -13.41 12.06 9.63
C ALA A 332 -14.49 11.27 8.91
N TYR A 333 -15.72 11.78 8.95
CA TYR A 333 -16.81 11.33 8.12
C TYR A 333 -17.44 12.53 7.40
N GLY A 334 -17.83 12.32 6.14
CA GLY A 334 -18.50 13.33 5.32
C GLY A 334 -20.00 13.08 5.28
N PHE A 335 -20.80 14.13 5.24
CA PHE A 335 -22.26 14.06 5.11
C PHE A 335 -22.80 15.22 4.26
N LEU A 336 -24.06 15.08 3.84
CA LEU A 336 -24.84 16.14 3.21
C LEU A 336 -26.13 16.31 4.04
N THR A 337 -26.38 17.52 4.54
CA THR A 337 -27.57 17.79 5.38
C THR A 337 -28.85 17.82 4.55
N ARG A 338 -28.79 18.34 3.33
CA ARG A 338 -29.98 18.56 2.50
C ARG A 338 -30.26 17.34 1.60
N GLU A 339 -31.48 16.84 1.68
CA GLU A 339 -31.94 15.72 0.84
C GLU A 339 -31.80 16.02 -0.66
N ASP A 340 -32.15 17.24 -1.09
CA ASP A 340 -31.97 17.72 -2.48
C ASP A 340 -30.50 17.62 -2.96
N ASP A 341 -29.55 17.89 -2.07
CA ASP A 341 -28.12 17.87 -2.40
C ASP A 341 -27.64 16.42 -2.57
N LEU A 342 -28.11 15.52 -1.70
CA LEU A 342 -27.85 14.08 -1.80
C LEU A 342 -28.43 13.49 -3.10
N GLU A 343 -29.67 13.86 -3.46
CA GLU A 343 -30.28 13.48 -4.74
C GLU A 343 -29.49 14.01 -5.94
N THR A 344 -29.07 15.28 -5.88
CA THR A 344 -28.28 15.93 -6.93
C THR A 344 -26.96 15.21 -7.17
N VAL A 345 -26.25 14.86 -6.10
CA VAL A 345 -24.97 14.13 -6.16
C VAL A 345 -25.18 12.71 -6.69
N ARG A 346 -26.18 11.98 -6.18
CA ARG A 346 -26.48 10.59 -6.62
C ARG A 346 -26.88 10.53 -8.09
N ALA A 347 -27.64 11.52 -8.57
CA ALA A 347 -28.00 11.65 -9.98
C ALA A 347 -26.81 12.01 -10.89
N GLY A 348 -25.66 12.41 -10.32
CA GLY A 348 -24.48 12.84 -11.07
C GLY A 348 -24.58 14.27 -11.62
N ASN A 349 -25.49 15.08 -11.08
CA ASN A 349 -25.72 16.47 -11.49
C ASN A 349 -24.84 17.48 -10.73
N ASN A 350 -23.99 16.99 -9.82
CA ASN A 350 -23.04 17.77 -9.02
C ASN A 350 -21.90 18.41 -9.83
N ARG A 351 -21.82 18.16 -11.13
CA ARG A 351 -20.97 18.92 -12.07
C ARG A 351 -21.56 20.28 -12.41
N ASP A 352 -22.88 20.36 -12.51
CA ASP A 352 -23.61 21.56 -12.92
C ASP A 352 -24.08 22.36 -11.72
N THR A 353 -24.41 21.67 -10.62
CA THR A 353 -24.80 22.27 -9.35
C THR A 353 -23.77 21.93 -8.29
N GLN A 354 -22.99 22.92 -7.85
CA GLN A 354 -22.00 22.70 -6.80
C GLN A 354 -22.69 22.34 -5.49
N VAL A 355 -22.35 21.16 -4.95
CA VAL A 355 -22.81 20.66 -3.66
C VAL A 355 -21.59 20.61 -2.72
N ASN A 356 -21.71 21.23 -1.55
CA ASN A 356 -20.64 21.28 -0.57
C ASN A 356 -20.79 20.13 0.43
N ASP A 357 -19.67 19.48 0.72
CA ASP A 357 -19.59 18.43 1.74
C ASP A 357 -19.45 19.03 3.14
N GLU A 358 -20.12 18.41 4.11
CA GLU A 358 -20.04 18.72 5.53
C GLU A 358 -19.28 17.62 6.28
N PHE A 359 -18.68 17.96 7.42
CA PHE A 359 -17.82 17.06 8.20
C PHE A 359 -18.16 17.14 9.70
N ASN A 360 -17.58 16.23 10.48
CA ASN A 360 -17.84 15.98 11.90
C ASN A 360 -17.56 17.14 12.89
N SER A 361 -17.33 18.36 12.41
CA SER A 361 -17.14 19.55 13.24
C SER A 361 -17.87 20.74 12.63
N ASP A 362 -18.58 21.48 13.48
CA ASP A 362 -19.20 22.76 13.14
C ASP A 362 -18.16 23.89 13.00
N GLU A 363 -16.90 23.65 13.35
CA GLU A 363 -15.84 24.63 13.15
C GLU A 363 -15.54 24.79 11.66
N PHE A 364 -15.46 26.05 11.22
CA PHE A 364 -15.14 26.42 9.84
C PHE A 364 -13.82 25.81 9.32
N ARG A 365 -12.91 25.39 10.22
CA ARG A 365 -11.59 24.83 9.89
C ARG A 365 -11.59 23.30 9.76
N GLY A 366 -12.71 22.65 10.12
CA GLY A 366 -12.82 21.21 10.27
C GLY A 366 -12.07 20.69 11.49
N ASP A 367 -12.34 19.44 11.87
CA ASP A 367 -11.59 18.72 12.90
C ASP A 367 -11.63 17.21 12.64
N PHE A 368 -10.68 16.47 13.22
CA PHE A 368 -10.63 15.01 13.15
C PHE A 368 -11.03 14.39 14.49
N GLN A 369 -11.99 13.47 14.44
CA GLN A 369 -12.35 12.67 15.61
C GLN A 369 -11.22 11.73 16.02
N ASP A 370 -11.10 11.51 17.33
CA ASP A 370 -10.21 10.52 17.92
C ASP A 370 -10.98 9.24 18.27
N LEU A 371 -10.36 8.08 18.05
CA LEU A 371 -10.96 6.77 18.29
C LEU A 371 -9.90 5.80 18.85
N GLU A 372 -10.20 5.22 20.01
CA GLU A 372 -9.42 4.14 20.61
C GLU A 372 -10.13 2.81 20.38
N LEU A 373 -9.47 1.87 19.72
CA LEU A 373 -9.96 0.51 19.47
C LEU A 373 -9.17 -0.50 20.29
N THR A 374 -9.88 -1.41 20.96
CA THR A 374 -9.29 -2.51 21.73
C THR A 374 -9.90 -3.82 21.27
N LEU A 375 -9.05 -4.73 20.80
CA LEU A 375 -9.47 -6.10 20.48
C LEU A 375 -9.95 -6.79 21.75
N THR A 376 -11.15 -7.35 21.70
CA THR A 376 -11.77 -8.06 22.82
C THR A 376 -11.81 -9.55 22.52
N ASP A 377 -11.75 -10.40 23.55
CA ASP A 377 -12.01 -11.82 23.32
C ASP A 377 -13.50 -11.97 22.95
N PRO A 378 -13.85 -12.55 21.79
CA PRO A 378 -15.25 -12.78 21.42
C PRO A 378 -16.04 -13.62 22.44
N THR A 379 -15.39 -14.29 23.41
CA THR A 379 -16.09 -15.02 24.48
C THR A 379 -16.35 -14.23 25.76
N GLU A 380 -15.76 -13.03 25.92
CA GLU A 380 -15.81 -12.29 27.20
C GLU A 380 -17.10 -11.49 27.39
N GLN A 381 -17.80 -11.13 26.32
CA GLN A 381 -19.05 -10.37 26.38
C GLN A 381 -19.95 -10.78 25.21
N GLU A 382 -21.27 -10.81 25.38
CA GLU A 382 -22.18 -11.00 24.24
C GLU A 382 -22.17 -9.76 23.35
N PHE A 383 -22.16 -9.96 22.03
CA PHE A 383 -22.31 -8.87 21.07
C PHE A 383 -23.78 -8.45 21.01
N ASN A 384 -24.05 -7.15 21.01
CA ASN A 384 -25.42 -6.66 21.09
C ASN A 384 -26.25 -7.18 19.89
N PRO A 385 -27.33 -7.95 20.11
CA PRO A 385 -28.12 -8.50 19.01
C PRO A 385 -28.71 -7.43 18.08
N LEU A 386 -29.00 -6.24 18.59
CA LEU A 386 -29.44 -5.10 17.77
C LEU A 386 -28.36 -4.70 16.78
N PHE A 387 -27.09 -4.62 17.23
CA PHE A 387 -25.97 -4.23 16.37
C PHE A 387 -25.74 -5.26 15.27
N GLU A 388 -25.82 -6.56 15.59
CA GLU A 388 -25.68 -7.60 14.57
C GLU A 388 -26.82 -7.59 13.55
N SER A 389 -28.05 -7.29 14.00
CA SER A 389 -29.20 -7.17 13.09
C SER A 389 -29.08 -6.01 12.08
N ILE A 390 -28.22 -5.04 12.37
CA ILE A 390 -27.95 -3.87 11.51
C ILE A 390 -26.70 -4.11 10.65
N LEU A 391 -25.62 -4.62 11.24
CA LEU A 391 -24.30 -4.69 10.60
C LEU A 391 -24.08 -5.97 9.78
N HIS A 392 -24.78 -7.06 10.13
CA HIS A 392 -24.57 -8.39 9.55
C HIS A 392 -23.06 -8.73 9.52
N SER A 393 -22.40 -8.57 10.68
CA SER A 393 -20.94 -8.66 10.79
C SER A 393 -20.45 -10.09 10.61
N LEU A 394 -21.22 -11.06 11.09
CA LEU A 394 -20.88 -12.48 11.16
C LEU A 394 -21.64 -13.32 10.13
N GLU A 395 -22.54 -12.71 9.36
CA GLU A 395 -23.28 -13.42 8.33
C GLU A 395 -22.35 -13.99 7.26
N PRO A 396 -22.48 -15.29 6.92
CA PRO A 396 -21.72 -15.88 5.83
C PRO A 396 -21.98 -15.14 4.52
N PRO A 397 -20.94 -14.81 3.75
CA PRO A 397 -21.13 -14.12 2.49
C PRO A 397 -22.03 -14.91 1.53
N VAL A 398 -23.01 -14.23 0.92
CA VAL A 398 -23.96 -14.86 0.00
C VAL A 398 -23.25 -15.39 -1.24
N GLN A 399 -23.20 -16.72 -1.38
CA GLN A 399 -22.63 -17.35 -2.56
C GLN A 399 -23.57 -17.21 -3.77
N LYS A 400 -23.19 -16.36 -4.73
CA LYS A 400 -23.92 -16.19 -6.00
C LYS A 400 -23.43 -17.19 -7.04
N ALA A 401 -24.34 -17.73 -7.85
CA ALA A 401 -24.03 -18.69 -8.90
C ALA A 401 -22.97 -18.12 -9.88
N ARG A 402 -21.86 -18.86 -10.05
CA ARG A 402 -20.73 -18.43 -10.90
C ARG A 402 -21.05 -18.57 -12.38
N THR A 403 -21.00 -17.47 -13.13
CA THR A 403 -21.01 -17.51 -14.60
C THR A 403 -19.66 -18.02 -15.15
N ARG A 404 -19.66 -18.52 -16.40
CA ARG A 404 -18.45 -19.07 -17.06
C ARG A 404 -17.31 -18.05 -17.19
N ALA A 405 -17.63 -16.76 -17.34
CA ALA A 405 -16.65 -15.67 -17.38
C ALA A 405 -16.07 -15.36 -15.98
N GLN A 406 -16.91 -15.37 -14.94
CA GLN A 406 -16.48 -15.17 -13.56
C GLN A 406 -15.55 -16.29 -13.07
N ARG A 407 -15.70 -17.53 -13.56
CA ARG A 407 -14.74 -18.62 -13.28
C ARG A 407 -13.30 -18.32 -13.74
N ARG A 408 -13.10 -17.37 -14.67
CA ARG A 408 -11.77 -17.00 -15.19
C ARG A 408 -11.14 -15.80 -14.48
N CYS A 409 -11.93 -14.97 -13.80
CA CYS A 409 -11.47 -13.71 -13.19
C CYS A 409 -11.62 -13.67 -11.66
N ALA A 410 -12.45 -14.52 -11.07
CA ALA A 410 -12.64 -14.57 -9.62
C ALA A 410 -11.43 -15.24 -8.95
N SER A 411 -11.06 -14.71 -7.79
CA SER A 411 -10.17 -15.38 -6.85
C SER A 411 -10.67 -16.82 -6.62
N PRO A 412 -9.78 -17.83 -6.58
CA PRO A 412 -10.18 -19.18 -6.18
C PRO A 412 -10.97 -19.10 -4.87
N PRO A 413 -12.06 -19.87 -4.73
CA PRO A 413 -12.77 -19.90 -3.46
C PRO A 413 -11.75 -20.31 -2.39
N PRO A 414 -11.62 -19.57 -1.28
CA PRO A 414 -10.63 -19.89 -0.28
C PRO A 414 -10.87 -21.33 0.20
N THR A 415 -9.86 -22.19 0.06
CA THR A 415 -9.90 -23.57 0.57
C THR A 415 -10.03 -23.59 2.10
N HIS A 416 -9.62 -22.51 2.75
CA HIS A 416 -9.85 -22.19 4.15
C HIS A 416 -10.13 -20.68 4.25
N LEU A 417 -11.32 -20.27 4.70
CA LEU A 417 -11.52 -18.89 5.15
C LEU A 417 -10.53 -18.62 6.29
N PRO A 418 -9.84 -17.47 6.33
CA PRO A 418 -8.90 -17.21 7.41
C PRO A 418 -9.65 -17.26 8.74
N SER A 419 -9.06 -18.05 9.63
CA SER A 419 -9.59 -18.45 10.92
C SER A 419 -9.86 -17.23 11.82
N ARG A 420 -11.11 -17.14 12.30
CA ARG A 420 -11.63 -16.25 13.37
C ARG A 420 -11.85 -14.79 12.95
N SER A 421 -13.09 -14.31 13.11
CA SER A 421 -13.44 -12.88 13.15
C SER A 421 -13.01 -12.30 14.50
N PHE A 422 -12.53 -11.06 14.51
CA PHE A 422 -12.05 -10.39 15.73
C PHE A 422 -13.05 -9.35 16.15
N ARG A 423 -13.53 -9.42 17.39
CA ARG A 423 -14.33 -8.35 17.96
C ARG A 423 -13.42 -7.25 18.48
N PHE A 424 -13.89 -6.02 18.43
CA PHE A 424 -13.28 -4.91 19.12
C PHE A 424 -14.35 -4.05 19.79
N GLY A 425 -14.00 -3.52 20.96
CA GLY A 425 -14.70 -2.39 21.55
C GLY A 425 -13.86 -1.13 21.36
N GLY A 426 -14.50 0.03 21.45
CA GLY A 426 -13.81 1.29 21.35
C GLY A 426 -14.56 2.43 22.01
N LYS A 427 -13.85 3.55 22.13
CA LYS A 427 -14.37 4.82 22.60
C LYS A 427 -13.72 5.92 21.78
N GLY A 428 -14.44 7.00 21.56
CA GLY A 428 -13.92 8.13 20.82
C GLY A 428 -14.54 9.43 21.30
N GLU A 429 -14.03 10.51 20.75
CA GLU A 429 -14.49 11.86 21.00
C GLU A 429 -14.65 12.54 19.64
N ASP A 430 -15.82 13.14 19.42
CA ASP A 430 -16.04 14.08 18.33
C ASP A 430 -16.22 15.50 18.89
N ALA A 431 -16.53 16.47 18.03
CA ALA A 431 -16.67 17.88 18.43
C ALA A 431 -17.80 18.13 19.43
N GLU A 432 -18.77 17.20 19.57
CA GLU A 432 -19.98 17.37 20.36
C GLU A 432 -19.93 16.57 21.67
N GLU A 433 -19.54 15.29 21.61
CA GLU A 433 -19.59 14.39 22.76
C GLU A 433 -18.70 13.13 22.65
N GLU A 434 -18.43 12.52 23.81
CA GLU A 434 -17.80 11.20 23.88
C GLU A 434 -18.76 10.10 23.39
N PHE A 435 -18.27 9.21 22.53
CA PHE A 435 -19.04 8.10 21.99
C PHE A 435 -18.36 6.75 22.25
N LYS A 436 -19.13 5.68 22.10
CA LYS A 436 -18.64 4.29 22.13
C LYS A 436 -18.72 3.64 20.76
N ALA A 437 -17.85 2.65 20.57
CA ALA A 437 -17.80 1.84 19.38
C ALA A 437 -17.78 0.34 19.74
N ASP A 438 -18.47 -0.49 18.97
CA ASP A 438 -18.38 -1.94 19.08
C ASP A 438 -18.55 -2.57 17.69
N GLY A 439 -17.73 -3.57 17.36
CA GLY A 439 -17.62 -4.02 15.99
C GLY A 439 -16.77 -5.26 15.77
N TRP A 440 -16.61 -5.58 14.49
CA TRP A 440 -15.89 -6.77 14.03
C TRP A 440 -14.92 -6.47 12.91
N LEU A 441 -13.79 -7.18 12.93
CA LEU A 441 -12.85 -7.32 11.83
C LEU A 441 -12.91 -8.73 11.28
N ASN A 442 -13.25 -8.83 10.01
CA ASN A 442 -13.35 -10.08 9.27
C ASN A 442 -12.22 -10.16 8.24
N PRO A 443 -11.27 -11.10 8.37
CA PRO A 443 -10.23 -11.29 7.37
C PRO A 443 -10.79 -11.55 5.97
N LEU A 444 -10.21 -10.90 4.96
CA LEU A 444 -10.56 -11.09 3.57
C LEU A 444 -9.46 -11.85 2.82
N PRO A 445 -9.80 -12.54 1.72
CA PRO A 445 -8.80 -13.12 0.83
C PRO A 445 -7.86 -12.05 0.24
N SER A 446 -6.68 -12.49 -0.21
CA SER A 446 -5.75 -11.60 -0.89
C SER A 446 -6.36 -10.98 -2.15
N GLN A 447 -6.29 -9.66 -2.26
CA GLN A 447 -6.73 -8.94 -3.45
C GLN A 447 -5.54 -8.78 -4.40
N ASN A 448 -5.64 -9.30 -5.62
CA ASN A 448 -4.57 -9.26 -6.63
C ASN A 448 -3.21 -9.80 -6.12
N GLY A 449 -3.24 -10.79 -5.21
CA GLY A 449 -2.06 -11.42 -4.60
C GLY A 449 -1.41 -10.61 -3.47
N ILE A 450 -2.07 -9.57 -2.96
CA ILE A 450 -1.65 -8.83 -1.77
C ILE A 450 -2.51 -9.30 -0.58
N PRO A 451 -1.93 -9.87 0.48
CA PRO A 451 -2.63 -10.32 1.69
C PRO A 451 -2.90 -9.18 2.68
N GLY A 452 -3.66 -9.47 3.74
CA GLY A 452 -3.84 -8.55 4.88
C GLY A 452 -5.07 -7.63 4.83
N TRP A 453 -6.00 -7.89 3.90
CA TRP A 453 -7.26 -7.14 3.80
C TRP A 453 -8.24 -7.60 4.88
N GLN A 454 -9.02 -6.67 5.45
CA GLN A 454 -10.08 -7.01 6.41
C GLN A 454 -11.33 -6.16 6.14
N ARG A 455 -12.52 -6.75 6.34
CA ARG A 455 -13.79 -6.01 6.43
C ARG A 455 -13.98 -5.58 7.87
N MET A 456 -14.22 -4.29 8.08
CA MET A 456 -14.62 -3.73 9.35
C MET A 456 -16.12 -3.46 9.33
N THR A 457 -16.83 -3.87 10.37
CA THR A 457 -18.16 -3.37 10.71
C THR A 457 -18.15 -2.80 12.11
N MET A 458 -18.84 -1.69 12.36
CA MET A 458 -18.81 -1.01 13.65
C MET A 458 -20.12 -0.24 13.88
N MET A 459 -20.64 -0.29 15.10
CA MET A 459 -21.66 0.65 15.57
C MET A 459 -20.98 1.75 16.38
N LYS A 460 -21.24 3.00 16.03
CA LYS A 460 -21.03 4.17 16.90
C LYS A 460 -22.34 4.44 17.64
N TYR A 461 -22.26 4.59 18.95
CA TYR A 461 -23.43 4.77 19.80
C TYR A 461 -23.11 5.57 21.06
N TYR A 462 -24.15 6.14 21.65
CA TYR A 462 -24.12 6.86 22.91
C TYR A 462 -24.87 6.07 23.98
N GLU A 463 -24.49 6.26 25.24
CA GLU A 463 -25.17 5.64 26.38
C GLU A 463 -25.98 6.68 27.13
N GLN A 464 -27.17 6.30 27.55
CA GLN A 464 -28.00 7.08 28.45
C GLN A 464 -27.44 7.00 29.89
N ASN A 465 -27.97 7.86 30.78
CA ASN A 465 -27.55 7.90 32.19
C ASN A 465 -27.70 6.56 32.95
N ASP A 466 -28.54 5.65 32.47
CA ASP A 466 -28.75 4.32 33.04
C ASP A 466 -27.85 3.22 32.41
N GLY A 467 -26.95 3.60 31.49
CA GLY A 467 -26.04 2.71 30.78
C GLY A 467 -26.68 1.98 29.60
N THR A 468 -27.93 2.29 29.24
CA THR A 468 -28.57 1.73 28.05
C THR A 468 -28.15 2.48 26.79
N VAL A 469 -28.17 1.78 25.64
CA VAL A 469 -27.82 2.37 24.35
C VAL A 469 -28.93 3.34 23.91
N ASP A 470 -28.56 4.57 23.56
CA ASP A 470 -29.47 5.50 22.91
C ASP A 470 -29.72 5.05 21.46
N THR A 471 -30.89 4.46 21.22
CA THR A 471 -31.26 3.97 19.90
C THR A 471 -31.59 5.08 18.89
N THR A 472 -31.72 6.32 19.33
CA THR A 472 -32.03 7.46 18.46
C THR A 472 -30.77 8.07 17.84
N SER A 473 -29.62 7.87 18.47
CA SER A 473 -28.31 8.38 18.06
C SER A 473 -27.36 7.23 17.71
N LEU A 474 -27.82 6.33 16.84
CA LEU A 474 -27.07 5.16 16.36
C LEU A 474 -26.53 5.38 14.95
N TRP A 475 -25.27 5.04 14.74
CA TRP A 475 -24.63 5.13 13.42
C TRP A 475 -23.87 3.85 13.11
N ALA A 476 -24.14 3.27 11.94
CA ALA A 476 -23.52 2.04 11.48
C ALA A 476 -22.40 2.34 10.49
N TYR A 477 -21.32 1.57 10.54
CA TYR A 477 -20.14 1.74 9.70
C TYR A 477 -19.75 0.42 9.07
N GLU A 478 -19.40 0.44 7.79
CA GLU A 478 -18.80 -0.67 7.05
C GLU A 478 -17.62 -0.12 6.25
N GLY A 479 -16.46 -0.76 6.37
CA GLY A 479 -15.27 -0.34 5.66
C GLY A 479 -14.33 -1.49 5.35
N VAL A 480 -13.34 -1.19 4.52
CA VAL A 480 -12.21 -2.08 4.28
C VAL A 480 -10.98 -1.52 4.98
N CYS A 481 -10.39 -2.35 5.84
CA CYS A 481 -9.07 -2.11 6.39
C CYS A 481 -8.03 -2.50 5.33
N LEU A 482 -7.21 -1.53 4.93
CA LEU A 482 -6.15 -1.73 3.95
C LEU A 482 -5.04 -2.60 4.55
N PRO A 483 -4.29 -3.35 3.72
CA PRO A 483 -3.23 -4.22 4.20
C PRO A 483 -2.24 -3.54 5.13
N GLY A 484 -1.95 -4.22 6.24
CA GLY A 484 -1.07 -3.73 7.29
C GLY A 484 -1.77 -2.90 8.38
N GLY A 485 -3.10 -2.73 8.26
CA GLY A 485 -3.92 -2.32 9.40
C GLY A 485 -3.81 -0.85 9.80
N GLN A 486 -3.37 0.02 8.89
CA GLN A 486 -3.09 1.44 9.19
C GLN A 486 -4.15 2.41 8.69
N ILE A 487 -4.99 2.00 7.74
CA ILE A 487 -6.00 2.87 7.12
C ILE A 487 -7.27 2.05 6.91
N ILE A 488 -8.41 2.66 7.24
CA ILE A 488 -9.74 2.12 6.98
C ILE A 488 -10.51 3.16 6.15
N VAL A 489 -11.07 2.70 5.03
CA VAL A 489 -11.97 3.49 4.19
C VAL A 489 -13.32 2.81 4.13
N GLY A 490 -14.40 3.58 4.25
CA GLY A 490 -15.72 2.98 4.30
C GLY A 490 -16.86 3.96 4.15
N ARG A 491 -18.05 3.45 4.46
CA ARG A 491 -19.32 4.15 4.45
C ARG A 491 -19.97 4.03 5.82
N TRP A 492 -20.49 5.14 6.33
CA TRP A 492 -21.39 5.15 7.47
C TRP A 492 -22.84 5.26 7.00
N TRP A 493 -23.81 4.82 7.79
CA TRP A 493 -25.24 5.02 7.52
C TRP A 493 -26.09 5.10 8.78
N SER A 494 -27.25 5.74 8.63
CA SER A 494 -28.29 5.73 9.66
C SER A 494 -29.06 4.41 9.64
N PRO A 495 -29.11 3.64 10.73
CA PRO A 495 -29.96 2.45 10.84
C PRO A 495 -31.46 2.74 10.81
N LEU A 496 -31.86 4.00 11.03
CA LEU A 496 -33.26 4.45 10.98
C LEU A 496 -33.74 4.69 9.55
N SER A 497 -32.83 4.92 8.61
CA SER A 497 -33.13 4.94 7.18
C SER A 497 -33.39 3.51 6.67
N VAL A 498 -34.14 3.35 5.57
CA VAL A 498 -34.42 2.02 5.00
C VAL A 498 -33.09 1.34 4.66
N ALA A 499 -32.68 0.38 5.51
CA ALA A 499 -31.44 -0.35 5.34
C ALA A 499 -31.42 -1.00 3.94
N ASN A 500 -30.38 -0.69 3.16
CA ASN A 500 -30.20 -1.18 1.79
C ASN A 500 -31.22 -0.68 0.74
N GLY A 501 -31.92 0.43 1.01
CA GLY A 501 -32.81 1.11 0.05
C GLY A 501 -32.12 2.20 -0.78
N GLU A 502 -32.84 2.73 -1.79
CA GLU A 502 -32.40 3.93 -2.55
C GLU A 502 -32.33 5.18 -1.65
N ASP A 503 -33.12 5.20 -0.57
CA ASP A 503 -33.22 6.29 0.41
C ASP A 503 -32.26 6.14 1.61
N MET A 504 -31.28 5.23 1.51
CA MET A 504 -30.31 5.00 2.59
C MET A 504 -29.53 6.30 2.85
N TYR A 505 -29.62 6.85 4.06
CA TYR A 505 -28.84 8.03 4.44
C TYR A 505 -27.44 7.59 4.87
N CYS A 506 -26.44 7.93 4.06
CA CYS A 506 -25.08 7.44 4.21
C CYS A 506 -24.06 8.43 3.66
N GLY A 507 -22.81 8.29 4.10
CA GLY A 507 -21.69 9.07 3.60
C GLY A 507 -20.35 8.36 3.79
N PRO A 508 -19.25 8.94 3.28
CA PRO A 508 -17.92 8.36 3.39
C PRO A 508 -17.33 8.52 4.79
N PHE A 509 -16.42 7.63 5.17
CA PHE A 509 -15.49 7.87 6.29
C PHE A 509 -14.07 7.41 5.94
N LEU A 510 -13.09 8.03 6.60
CA LEU A 510 -11.69 7.64 6.61
C LEU A 510 -11.19 7.60 8.05
N LEU A 511 -10.54 6.50 8.42
CA LEU A 511 -9.78 6.39 9.67
C LEU A 511 -8.34 6.01 9.33
N TRP A 512 -7.37 6.54 10.07
CA TRP A 512 -5.98 6.08 10.02
C TRP A 512 -5.40 5.96 11.42
N CYS A 513 -4.49 5.02 11.58
CA CYS A 513 -3.84 4.76 12.85
C CYS A 513 -2.79 5.84 13.14
N THR A 514 -2.68 6.22 14.41
CA THR A 514 -1.71 7.19 14.94
C THR A 514 -0.76 6.57 15.95
N ASP A 515 -0.78 5.24 16.11
CA ASP A 515 0.13 4.55 17.00
C ASP A 515 1.58 4.82 16.59
N ASN A 516 2.35 5.40 17.51
CA ASN A 516 3.76 5.69 17.31
C ASN A 516 4.52 4.43 16.89
N HIS A 517 4.96 4.37 15.63
CA HIS A 517 6.20 3.69 15.32
C HIS A 517 7.31 4.51 15.96
N GLU A 518 8.10 3.92 16.86
CA GLU A 518 9.31 4.55 17.39
C GLU A 518 10.09 5.18 16.23
N VAL A 519 10.00 6.51 16.10
CA VAL A 519 10.86 7.27 15.21
C VAL A 519 12.24 7.13 15.84
N PRO A 520 13.23 6.49 15.18
CA PRO A 520 14.57 6.51 15.70
C PRO A 520 14.97 7.97 15.78
N ALA A 521 15.21 8.47 17.00
CA ALA A 521 15.73 9.81 17.19
C ALA A 521 16.94 9.98 16.27
N LEU A 522 16.86 10.95 15.37
CA LEU A 522 18.02 11.40 14.61
C LEU A 522 18.98 12.04 15.60
N SER A 523 19.95 11.26 16.09
CA SER A 523 21.14 11.76 16.79
C SER A 523 22.31 11.84 15.84
#